data_AF-A0A9N8ZJ67-F1
#
_entry.id   AF-A0A9N8ZJ67-F1
#
_cell.length_a   1.000
_cell.length_b   1.000
_cell.length_c   1.000
_cell.angle_alpha   90.00
_cell.angle_beta   90.00
_cell.angle_gamma   90.00
#
_symmetry.space_group_name_H-M   'P 1'
#
loop_
_entity.id
_entity.type
_entity.pdbx_description
1 polymer ?
#
loop_
_entity_poly.entity_id
_entity_poly.type
_entity_poly.pdbx_seq_one_letter_code
_entity_poly.pdbx_strand_id
1 'polypeptide(L)'
;MSENGFPRNSMYSALTENPPVIPDSYQNEDSDNDTRSIRSDIERPLLFSFNSPPASPPISPQLSPIRPSRKWSTSNLQNVIESTPQVKYIKNMISFYMPRHKIRPYFRGACRRLLSFILILIVLFTVLTFVKYKAVPSPYLYDAIDFSWKPIEPLSYLKPINESFGEINLLLDANGYSAIIVSDHNTIKGGLLAQQIAHEKFNDSIVVIPAMEYSSCRIHMNLIGINESIPFGPPFPSDEDLQNAIRRTHELGGLVSVNHIPWSNSTEFWYQTGTLRNHPSREQLLEWGVDAFEIINGDTFDWESYKFAQNHNLLMLTGSDVHSPSSGAHAWTTINAKDRSVAGIMSELREKRTSFLFDATGTRPRAYPKPNPAYYKMLPIILLADYWTSFYTETR
;
A
#
# COMPACT_ATOMS: atom_id res chain seq x y z
N MET A 1 32.33 -46.83 -24.06
CA MET A 1 33.34 -46.00 -23.37
C MET A 1 32.56 -44.91 -22.65
N SER A 2 32.03 -45.25 -21.47
CA SER A 2 32.61 -45.00 -20.12
C SER A 2 32.43 -43.53 -19.75
N GLU A 3 31.48 -43.10 -18.93
CA GLU A 3 31.15 -43.42 -17.52
C GLU A 3 31.39 -42.18 -16.64
N ASN A 4 30.67 -42.13 -15.52
CA ASN A 4 30.68 -41.17 -14.40
C ASN A 4 29.79 -39.92 -14.61
N GLY A 5 28.58 -39.76 -14.03
CA GLY A 5 27.92 -40.49 -12.94
C GLY A 5 28.08 -39.81 -11.58
N PHE A 6 26.99 -39.27 -11.01
CA PHE A 6 26.61 -39.21 -9.57
C PHE A 6 25.24 -38.48 -9.44
N PRO A 7 24.41 -38.74 -8.41
CA PRO A 7 23.09 -39.33 -8.63
C PRO A 7 21.92 -38.47 -8.12
N ARG A 8 20.74 -38.74 -8.69
CA ARG A 8 19.43 -38.36 -8.16
C ARG A 8 19.08 -39.31 -7.01
N ASN A 9 18.76 -38.78 -5.83
CA ASN A 9 18.05 -39.51 -4.81
C ASN A 9 16.54 -39.25 -4.93
N SER A 10 15.84 -40.27 -5.42
CA SER A 10 14.43 -40.52 -5.21
C SER A 10 14.22 -41.26 -3.87
N MET A 11 13.27 -40.82 -3.05
CA MET A 11 12.57 -41.72 -2.14
C MET A 11 11.14 -41.94 -2.66
N TYR A 12 10.88 -43.19 -3.02
CA TYR A 12 9.58 -43.82 -3.25
C TYR A 12 8.78 -43.86 -1.93
N SER A 13 7.49 -43.47 -1.92
CA SER A 13 6.30 -44.32 -2.07
C SER A 13 5.91 -45.17 -0.86
N ALA A 14 4.88 -44.72 -0.15
CA ALA A 14 3.74 -45.47 0.45
C ALA A 14 2.94 -44.41 1.23
N LEU A 15 1.67 -44.13 0.97
CA LEU A 15 0.51 -44.99 1.21
C LEU A 15 -0.66 -44.53 0.35
N THR A 16 -1.19 -45.46 -0.43
CA THR A 16 -2.56 -45.49 -0.92
C THR A 16 -3.46 -45.98 0.21
N GLU A 17 -4.56 -45.29 0.52
CA GLU A 17 -5.85 -45.89 0.92
C GLU A 17 -6.93 -44.81 1.08
N ASN A 18 -8.16 -45.20 0.72
CA ASN A 18 -9.34 -44.38 0.44
C ASN A 18 -9.90 -43.59 1.66
N PRO A 19 -10.65 -42.50 1.41
CA PRO A 19 -11.30 -41.72 2.47
C PRO A 19 -12.50 -42.46 3.09
N PRO A 20 -12.84 -42.19 4.37
CA PRO A 20 -14.00 -42.78 5.00
C PRO A 20 -15.31 -42.17 4.48
N VAL A 21 -16.23 -43.07 4.15
CA VAL A 21 -17.63 -42.86 3.78
C VAL A 21 -18.37 -42.23 4.97
N ILE A 22 -19.01 -41.07 4.75
CA ILE A 22 -20.00 -40.49 5.67
C ILE A 22 -21.39 -40.99 5.22
N PRO A 23 -22.24 -41.54 6.11
CA PRO A 23 -23.53 -42.09 5.71
C PRO A 23 -24.55 -41.00 5.36
N ASP A 24 -25.25 -41.23 4.26
CA ASP A 24 -26.53 -40.60 3.93
C ASP A 24 -27.61 -41.03 4.95
N SER A 25 -28.05 -40.09 5.78
CA SER A 25 -29.41 -40.08 6.31
C SER A 25 -29.76 -38.68 6.79
N TYR A 26 -30.63 -37.99 6.05
CA TYR A 26 -31.96 -37.59 6.52
C TYR A 26 -32.63 -36.80 5.40
N GLN A 27 -33.67 -37.42 4.84
CA GLN A 27 -34.59 -36.79 3.90
C GLN A 27 -35.53 -35.81 4.63
N ASN A 28 -35.87 -34.75 3.89
CA ASN A 28 -37.15 -34.03 3.82
C ASN A 28 -38.19 -34.29 4.91
N GLU A 29 -38.69 -33.20 5.52
CA GLU A 29 -40.13 -32.96 5.60
C GLU A 29 -40.45 -31.47 5.40
N ASP A 30 -41.42 -31.24 4.52
CA ASP A 30 -42.19 -30.02 4.32
C ASP A 30 -42.88 -29.56 5.62
N SER A 31 -43.15 -28.26 5.75
CA SER A 31 -44.54 -27.75 5.80
C SER A 31 -44.64 -26.30 6.29
N ASP A 32 -45.54 -25.59 5.61
CA ASP A 32 -46.19 -24.36 6.03
C ASP A 32 -46.56 -24.37 7.52
N ASN A 33 -46.46 -23.23 8.21
CA ASN A 33 -47.59 -22.32 8.36
C ASN A 33 -47.36 -21.30 9.50
N ASP A 34 -47.72 -20.08 9.17
CA ASP A 34 -48.54 -19.17 9.98
C ASP A 34 -47.98 -18.38 11.18
N THR A 35 -48.43 -17.14 11.12
CA THR A 35 -48.41 -16.01 12.03
C THR A 35 -48.44 -16.33 13.54
N ARG A 36 -47.68 -15.54 14.31
CA ARG A 36 -48.22 -14.81 15.47
C ARG A 36 -47.28 -13.73 15.99
N SER A 37 -47.88 -12.55 16.16
CA SER A 37 -47.33 -11.42 16.89
C SER A 37 -46.99 -11.83 18.33
N ILE A 38 -45.80 -11.47 18.82
CA ILE A 38 -45.58 -11.27 20.25
C ILE A 38 -44.82 -9.98 20.44
N ARG A 39 -45.39 -9.20 21.36
CA ARG A 39 -45.00 -7.86 21.79
C ARG A 39 -43.58 -7.82 22.35
N SER A 40 -43.01 -6.64 22.17
CA SER A 40 -42.03 -5.99 23.03
C SER A 40 -42.23 -6.34 24.51
N ASP A 41 -41.17 -6.82 25.16
CA ASP A 41 -40.75 -6.44 26.51
C ASP A 41 -39.49 -7.25 26.86
N ILE A 42 -38.31 -6.67 26.61
CA ILE A 42 -37.09 -7.06 27.32
C ILE A 42 -36.46 -5.78 27.88
N GLU A 43 -36.63 -5.66 29.19
CA GLU A 43 -35.99 -4.69 30.05
C GLU A 43 -34.46 -4.88 30.10
N ARG A 44 -33.75 -3.74 30.04
CA ARG A 44 -32.44 -3.42 30.64
C ARG A 44 -31.18 -4.16 30.16
N PRO A 45 -30.24 -3.45 29.51
CA PRO A 45 -28.82 -3.75 29.63
C PRO A 45 -28.24 -3.13 30.91
N LEU A 46 -27.40 -3.93 31.57
CA LEU A 46 -26.54 -3.57 32.69
C LEU A 46 -25.68 -2.34 32.34
N LEU A 47 -25.93 -1.23 33.02
CA LEU A 47 -25.04 -0.07 33.09
C LEU A 47 -23.75 -0.48 33.81
N PHE A 48 -22.68 -0.71 33.04
CA PHE A 48 -21.32 -0.62 33.58
C PHE A 48 -21.04 0.85 33.90
N SER A 49 -21.17 1.19 35.18
CA SER A 49 -20.70 2.45 35.76
C SER A 49 -19.18 2.52 35.62
N PHE A 50 -18.69 3.35 34.69
CA PHE A 50 -17.32 3.84 34.75
C PHE A 50 -17.18 4.69 36.00
N ASN A 51 -16.42 4.19 36.97
CA ASN A 51 -15.97 4.98 38.11
C ASN A 51 -15.22 6.21 37.60
N SER A 52 -15.70 7.39 37.98
CA SER A 52 -15.00 8.66 37.82
C SER A 52 -13.57 8.55 38.38
N PRO A 53 -12.58 9.20 37.76
CA PRO A 53 -11.23 9.26 38.33
C PRO A 53 -11.30 9.92 39.72
N PRO A 54 -10.48 9.48 40.69
CA PRO A 54 -10.48 10.05 42.03
C PRO A 54 -10.12 11.53 41.97
N ALA A 55 -10.81 12.32 42.81
CA ALA A 55 -10.60 13.74 42.97
C ALA A 55 -9.13 14.07 43.24
N SER A 56 -8.61 15.07 42.54
CA SER A 56 -7.28 15.63 42.73
C SER A 56 -7.03 15.97 44.21
N PRO A 57 -5.83 15.71 44.76
CA PRO A 57 -5.51 16.02 46.14
C PRO A 57 -5.59 17.54 46.39
N PRO A 58 -5.85 17.96 47.65
CA PRO A 58 -6.04 19.36 47.98
C PRO A 58 -4.81 20.20 47.63
N ILE A 59 -5.09 21.35 47.03
CA ILE A 59 -4.15 22.40 46.67
C ILE A 59 -3.28 22.73 47.89
N SER A 60 -1.96 22.54 47.73
CA SER A 60 -0.96 22.96 48.71
C SER A 60 -1.05 24.47 48.96
N PRO A 61 -0.77 24.94 50.19
CA PRO A 61 -0.89 26.36 50.53
C PRO A 61 -0.02 27.20 49.59
N GLN A 62 -0.62 28.26 49.04
CA GLN A 62 0.08 29.28 48.24
C GLN A 62 1.30 29.78 49.00
N LEU A 63 2.49 29.36 48.56
CA LEU A 63 3.75 29.97 48.96
C LEU A 63 3.76 31.39 48.38
N SER A 64 3.78 32.37 49.28
CA SER A 64 4.00 33.77 48.96
C SER A 64 5.23 33.92 48.05
N PRO A 65 5.22 34.81 47.05
CA PRO A 65 6.36 35.02 46.18
C PRO A 65 7.52 35.58 47.01
N ILE A 66 8.50 34.74 47.31
CA ILE A 66 9.78 35.17 47.86
C ILE A 66 10.45 36.01 46.77
N ARG A 67 10.44 37.33 46.94
CA ARG A 67 11.25 38.24 46.12
C ARG A 67 12.71 37.78 46.17
N PRO A 68 13.39 37.56 45.03
CA PRO A 68 14.81 37.26 45.02
C PRO A 68 15.58 38.55 45.35
N SER A 69 15.74 38.85 46.64
CA SER A 69 16.56 39.95 47.13
C SER A 69 17.98 39.48 47.45
N ARG A 70 18.69 39.00 46.43
CA ARG A 70 20.16 39.09 46.32
C ARG A 70 20.57 38.47 45.00
N LYS A 71 21.02 39.31 44.06
CA LYS A 71 21.93 38.88 43.01
C LYS A 71 23.15 38.31 43.72
N TRP A 72 23.24 36.99 43.82
CA TRP A 72 24.49 36.34 44.19
C TRP A 72 25.48 36.70 43.08
N SER A 73 26.45 37.54 43.41
CA SER A 73 27.62 37.74 42.57
C SER A 73 28.23 36.38 42.29
N THR A 74 28.50 36.08 41.01
CA THR A 74 29.15 34.84 40.57
C THR A 74 30.44 34.55 41.35
N SER A 75 31.11 35.59 41.88
CA SER A 75 32.30 35.48 42.73
C SER A 75 32.08 34.73 44.05
N ASN A 76 30.90 34.86 44.68
CA ASN A 76 30.66 34.25 46.00
C ASN A 76 30.30 32.76 45.89
N LEU A 77 29.61 32.35 44.82
CA LEU A 77 29.38 30.94 44.54
C LEU A 77 30.68 30.22 44.18
N GLN A 78 31.58 30.88 43.44
CA GLN A 78 32.89 30.33 43.08
C GLN A 78 33.71 29.98 44.33
N ASN A 79 33.78 30.89 45.31
CA ASN A 79 34.55 30.70 46.54
C ASN A 79 33.98 29.59 47.45
N VAL A 80 32.65 29.40 47.47
CA VAL A 80 32.00 28.32 48.24
C VAL A 80 32.22 26.97 47.57
N ILE A 81 32.13 26.90 46.25
CA ILE A 81 32.39 25.65 45.51
C ILE A 81 33.86 25.25 45.64
N GLU A 82 34.80 26.20 45.54
CA GLU A 82 36.24 25.91 45.62
C GLU A 82 36.75 25.51 47.00
N SER A 83 36.04 25.85 48.07
CA SER A 83 36.42 25.52 49.45
C SER A 83 35.86 24.17 49.95
N THR A 84 35.00 23.50 49.18
CA THR A 84 34.50 22.17 49.58
C THR A 84 35.63 21.12 49.50
N PRO A 85 35.78 20.25 50.52
CA PRO A 85 36.80 19.19 50.54
C PRO A 85 36.74 18.27 49.31
N GLN A 86 35.53 18.04 48.80
CA GLN A 86 35.28 17.23 47.60
C GLN A 86 35.89 17.86 46.33
N VAL A 87 35.70 19.17 46.13
CA VAL A 87 36.29 19.88 44.98
C VAL A 87 37.81 19.94 45.07
N LYS A 88 38.35 20.12 46.28
CA LYS A 88 39.80 20.08 46.52
C LYS A 88 40.39 18.69 46.26
N TYR A 89 39.71 17.63 46.70
CA TYR A 89 40.09 16.24 46.42
C TYR A 89 40.08 15.95 44.93
N ILE A 90 39.02 16.34 44.20
CA ILE A 90 38.92 16.16 42.75
C ILE A 90 40.02 16.95 42.02
N LYS A 91 40.27 18.21 42.38
CA LYS A 91 41.35 19.02 41.78
C LYS A 91 42.73 18.38 42.00
N ASN A 92 43.00 17.89 43.20
CA ASN A 92 44.26 17.22 43.52
C ASN A 92 44.41 15.89 42.80
N MET A 93 43.33 15.10 42.72
CA MET A 93 43.29 13.85 41.97
C MET A 93 43.56 14.09 40.48
N ILE A 94 42.87 15.06 39.86
CA ILE A 94 43.09 15.44 38.45
C ILE A 94 44.53 15.93 38.24
N SER A 95 45.04 16.77 39.14
CA SER A 95 46.42 17.28 39.04
C SER A 95 47.49 16.19 39.21
N PHE A 96 47.21 15.18 40.03
CA PHE A 96 48.11 14.05 40.29
C PHE A 96 48.15 13.09 39.09
N TYR A 97 46.98 12.70 38.57
CA TYR A 97 46.88 11.77 37.44
C TYR A 97 47.12 12.44 36.08
N MET A 98 46.92 13.75 35.96
CA MET A 98 47.01 14.48 34.69
C MET A 98 47.78 15.80 34.87
N PRO A 99 49.13 15.77 34.81
CA PRO A 99 49.96 16.96 34.90
C PRO A 99 49.51 18.02 33.89
N ARG A 100 49.46 19.30 34.27
CA ARG A 100 48.97 20.40 33.42
C ARG A 100 49.61 20.44 32.02
N HIS A 101 50.87 20.03 31.89
CA HIS A 101 51.58 19.95 30.60
C HIS A 101 51.08 18.80 29.69
N LYS A 102 50.45 17.76 30.23
CA LYS A 102 49.86 16.62 29.51
C LYS A 102 48.37 16.82 29.15
N ILE A 103 47.66 17.71 29.86
CA ILE A 103 46.24 18.01 29.62
C ILE A 103 46.02 18.53 28.20
N ARG A 104 46.77 19.55 27.77
CA ARG A 104 46.61 20.15 26.42
C ARG A 104 46.84 19.15 25.28
N PRO A 105 47.93 18.36 25.26
CA PRO A 105 48.12 17.29 24.27
C PRO A 105 47.00 16.24 24.29
N TYR A 106 46.54 15.84 25.48
CA TYR A 106 45.46 14.87 25.63
C TYR A 106 44.15 15.38 25.01
N PHE A 107 43.70 16.59 25.37
CA PHE A 107 42.48 17.18 24.79
C PHE A 107 42.60 17.38 23.29
N ARG A 108 43.75 17.83 22.77
CA ARG A 108 43.97 17.92 21.33
C ARG A 108 43.85 16.56 20.63
N GLY A 109 44.39 15.50 21.25
CA GLY A 109 44.26 14.13 20.75
C GLY A 109 42.82 13.62 20.78
N ALA A 110 42.10 13.89 21.87
CA ALA A 110 40.69 13.54 22.01
C ALA A 110 39.81 14.27 20.98
N CYS A 111 39.98 15.59 20.82
CA CYS A 111 39.28 16.37 19.80
C CYS A 111 39.57 15.88 18.39
N ARG A 112 40.82 15.54 18.07
CA ARG A 112 41.16 14.94 16.76
C ARG A 112 40.44 13.62 16.51
N ARG A 113 40.44 12.71 17.49
CA ARG A 113 39.70 11.43 17.37
C ARG A 113 38.20 11.63 17.22
N LEU A 114 37.62 12.56 17.99
CA LEU A 114 36.21 12.91 17.89
C LEU A 114 35.88 13.48 16.50
N LEU A 115 36.69 14.40 15.98
CA LEU A 115 36.52 14.96 14.64
C LEU A 115 36.68 13.89 13.55
N SER A 116 37.66 12.99 13.66
CA SER A 116 37.81 11.86 12.74
C SER A 116 36.60 10.92 12.79
N PHE A 117 36.07 10.64 13.98
CA PHE A 117 34.86 9.83 14.14
C PHE A 117 33.65 10.50 13.50
N ILE A 118 33.43 11.78 13.75
CA ILE A 118 32.35 12.56 13.12
C ILE A 118 32.50 12.55 11.59
N LEU A 119 33.72 12.73 11.07
CA LEU A 119 33.98 12.70 9.62
C LEU A 119 33.66 11.32 9.03
N ILE A 120 34.07 10.23 9.69
CA ILE A 120 33.75 8.87 9.27
C ILE A 120 32.24 8.67 9.22
N LEU A 121 31.50 9.14 10.23
CA LEU A 121 30.04 9.07 10.23
C LEU A 121 29.42 9.87 9.08
N ILE A 122 29.87 11.10 8.83
CA ILE A 122 29.38 11.92 7.72
C ILE A 122 29.58 11.21 6.38
N VAL A 123 30.78 10.65 6.15
CA VAL A 123 31.09 9.91 4.92
C VAL A 123 30.22 8.66 4.80
N LEU A 124 30.12 7.87 5.88
CA LEU A 124 29.29 6.67 5.91
C LEU A 124 27.83 7.00 5.60
N PHE A 125 27.26 8.01 6.24
CA PHE A 125 25.87 8.42 6.03
C PHE A 125 25.64 8.93 4.61
N THR A 126 26.57 9.74 4.08
CA THR A 126 26.48 10.21 2.69
C THR A 126 26.48 9.04 1.71
N VAL A 127 27.35 8.05 1.92
CA VAL A 127 27.42 6.85 1.07
C VAL A 127 26.17 6.00 1.19
N LEU A 128 25.68 5.73 2.40
CA LEU A 128 24.47 4.91 2.59
C LEU A 128 23.23 5.60 2.02
N THR A 129 23.08 6.92 2.22
CA THR A 129 22.02 7.72 1.61
C THR A 129 22.13 7.70 0.08
N PHE A 130 23.33 7.86 -0.48
CA PHE A 130 23.53 7.78 -1.93
C PHE A 130 23.16 6.39 -2.48
N VAL A 131 23.60 5.32 -1.81
CA VAL A 131 23.27 3.95 -2.20
C VAL A 131 21.75 3.78 -2.22
N LYS A 132 21.06 4.13 -1.12
CA LYS A 132 19.61 4.00 -0.97
C LYS A 132 18.82 4.68 -2.09
N TYR A 133 19.16 5.93 -2.43
CA TYR A 133 18.33 6.74 -3.32
C TYR A 133 18.79 6.79 -4.78
N LYS A 134 20.02 6.38 -5.09
CA LYS A 134 20.60 6.57 -6.42
C LYS A 134 21.29 5.35 -7.00
N ALA A 135 21.68 4.35 -6.19
CA ALA A 135 22.54 3.27 -6.68
C ALA A 135 22.01 1.85 -6.40
N VAL A 136 20.78 1.68 -5.90
CA VAL A 136 20.16 0.35 -5.76
C VAL A 136 19.74 -0.16 -7.13
N PRO A 137 20.32 -1.27 -7.65
CA PRO A 137 19.83 -1.90 -8.86
C PRO A 137 18.42 -2.47 -8.64
N SER A 138 17.62 -2.65 -9.70
CA SER A 138 16.37 -3.41 -9.57
C SER A 138 16.66 -4.83 -9.04
N PRO A 139 15.85 -5.39 -8.12
CA PRO A 139 16.01 -6.77 -7.65
C PRO A 139 15.83 -7.80 -8.78
N TYR A 140 15.14 -7.42 -9.86
CA TYR A 140 14.85 -8.28 -11.01
C TYR A 140 15.25 -7.65 -12.34
N LEU A 141 15.59 -8.51 -13.30
CA LEU A 141 15.87 -8.12 -14.69
C LEU A 141 14.59 -8.25 -15.52
N TYR A 142 14.04 -7.11 -15.94
CA TYR A 142 12.80 -7.06 -16.74
C TYR A 142 13.06 -7.13 -18.25
N ASP A 143 14.24 -6.73 -18.71
CA ASP A 143 14.60 -6.68 -20.14
C ASP A 143 14.67 -8.06 -20.82
N ALA A 144 14.73 -9.14 -20.02
CA ALA A 144 14.86 -10.51 -20.48
C ALA A 144 13.60 -11.36 -20.21
N ILE A 145 12.48 -10.72 -19.89
CA ILE A 145 11.21 -11.41 -19.69
C ILE A 145 10.67 -11.84 -21.05
N ASP A 146 10.25 -13.10 -21.11
CA ASP A 146 9.56 -13.67 -22.26
C ASP A 146 8.09 -13.90 -21.90
N PHE A 147 7.20 -13.51 -22.81
CA PHE A 147 5.75 -13.61 -22.70
C PHE A 147 5.21 -14.62 -23.72
N SER A 148 5.87 -15.77 -23.84
CA SER A 148 5.58 -16.81 -24.86
C SER A 148 4.33 -17.66 -24.54
N TRP A 149 3.29 -17.07 -23.98
CA TRP A 149 2.09 -17.81 -23.57
C TRP A 149 1.12 -17.97 -24.72
N LYS A 150 0.31 -19.03 -24.65
CA LYS A 150 -0.86 -19.13 -25.51
C LYS A 150 -1.92 -18.15 -24.99
N PRO A 151 -2.61 -17.41 -25.86
CA PRO A 151 -3.78 -16.63 -25.47
C PRO A 151 -4.76 -17.50 -24.70
N ILE A 152 -5.34 -16.93 -23.66
CA ILE A 152 -6.42 -17.56 -22.91
C ILE A 152 -7.75 -16.98 -23.36
N GLU A 153 -8.79 -17.81 -23.28
CA GLU A 153 -10.16 -17.40 -23.57
C GLU A 153 -11.00 -17.59 -22.31
N PRO A 154 -11.11 -16.56 -21.43
CA PRO A 154 -11.87 -16.67 -20.19
C PRO A 154 -13.33 -17.11 -20.42
N LEU A 155 -13.93 -16.70 -21.54
CA LEU A 155 -15.28 -17.10 -21.93
C LEU A 155 -15.45 -18.60 -22.26
N SER A 156 -14.35 -19.34 -22.45
CA SER A 156 -14.42 -20.80 -22.67
C SER A 156 -14.78 -21.56 -21.39
N TYR A 157 -14.59 -20.96 -20.21
CA TYR A 157 -14.84 -21.60 -18.91
C TYR A 157 -15.53 -20.71 -17.88
N LEU A 158 -15.70 -19.41 -18.16
CA LEU A 158 -16.43 -18.45 -17.31
C LEU A 158 -17.67 -17.93 -18.03
N LYS A 159 -18.66 -17.53 -17.24
CA LYS A 159 -19.84 -16.81 -17.71
C LYS A 159 -19.88 -15.41 -17.08
N PRO A 160 -20.35 -14.38 -17.81
CA PRO A 160 -20.57 -13.06 -17.23
C PRO A 160 -21.59 -13.14 -16.11
N ILE A 161 -21.40 -12.38 -15.02
CA ILE A 161 -22.36 -12.40 -13.92
C ILE A 161 -23.76 -11.93 -14.37
N ASN A 162 -23.79 -10.95 -15.28
CA ASN A 162 -25.01 -10.55 -15.96
C ASN A 162 -25.14 -11.38 -17.25
N GLU A 163 -25.89 -12.48 -17.17
CA GLU A 163 -26.11 -13.37 -18.32
C GLU A 163 -26.94 -12.72 -19.45
N SER A 164 -27.67 -11.64 -19.15
CA SER A 164 -28.46 -10.88 -20.12
C SER A 164 -27.62 -9.88 -20.93
N PHE A 165 -26.31 -9.80 -20.67
CA PHE A 165 -25.40 -8.81 -21.26
C PHE A 165 -25.11 -9.05 -22.76
N GLY A 166 -25.55 -10.17 -23.32
CA GLY A 166 -25.40 -10.51 -24.75
C GLY A 166 -24.03 -11.11 -25.10
N GLU A 167 -23.75 -11.23 -26.41
CA GLU A 167 -22.47 -11.74 -26.90
C GLU A 167 -21.32 -10.75 -26.66
N ILE A 168 -20.22 -11.24 -26.10
CA ILE A 168 -19.02 -10.46 -25.81
C ILE A 168 -18.02 -10.66 -26.96
N ASN A 169 -17.76 -9.60 -27.72
CA ASN A 169 -17.01 -9.66 -28.98
C ASN A 169 -15.63 -9.02 -28.87
N LEU A 170 -14.72 -9.61 -28.10
CA LEU A 170 -13.35 -9.08 -27.95
C LEU A 170 -12.33 -10.24 -27.91
N LEU A 171 -11.44 -10.26 -28.92
CA LEU A 171 -10.34 -11.22 -29.12
C LEU A 171 -9.11 -10.74 -28.35
N LEU A 172 -8.45 -11.65 -27.65
CA LEU A 172 -7.71 -11.30 -26.44
C LEU A 172 -6.19 -11.51 -26.56
N ASP A 173 -5.45 -10.77 -25.75
CA ASP A 173 -4.02 -10.96 -25.49
C ASP A 173 -3.72 -12.24 -24.69
N ALA A 174 -2.46 -12.40 -24.25
CA ALA A 174 -2.00 -13.57 -23.49
C ALA A 174 -2.77 -13.82 -22.17
N ASN A 175 -3.42 -12.81 -21.60
CA ASN A 175 -4.22 -12.87 -20.37
C ASN A 175 -5.71 -12.64 -20.61
N GLY A 176 -6.18 -12.69 -21.85
CA GLY A 176 -7.61 -12.55 -22.07
C GLY A 176 -8.08 -11.09 -22.11
N TYR A 177 -7.22 -10.10 -22.38
CA TYR A 177 -7.62 -8.68 -22.51
C TYR A 177 -7.53 -8.16 -23.96
N SER A 178 -8.53 -7.39 -24.38
CA SER A 178 -8.46 -6.60 -25.63
C SER A 178 -8.20 -5.12 -25.36
N ALA A 179 -8.36 -4.71 -24.11
CA ALA A 179 -8.08 -3.36 -23.66
C ALA A 179 -7.57 -3.38 -22.24
N ILE A 180 -6.70 -2.42 -21.91
CA ILE A 180 -6.17 -2.23 -20.56
C ILE A 180 -6.23 -0.75 -20.19
N ILE A 181 -6.50 -0.49 -18.92
CA ILE A 181 -6.32 0.80 -18.29
C ILE A 181 -4.96 0.76 -17.59
N VAL A 182 -4.07 1.70 -17.91
CA VAL A 182 -2.74 1.77 -17.30
C VAL A 182 -2.69 3.02 -16.42
N SER A 183 -2.62 2.80 -15.11
CA SER A 183 -2.80 3.80 -14.06
C SER A 183 -1.63 3.80 -13.08
N ASP A 184 -0.51 4.43 -13.45
CA ASP A 184 0.61 4.58 -12.50
C ASP A 184 0.19 5.45 -11.30
N HIS A 185 0.81 5.20 -10.14
CA HIS A 185 0.63 6.04 -8.97
C HIS A 185 1.02 7.49 -9.23
N ASN A 186 0.05 8.39 -9.09
CA ASN A 186 0.20 9.84 -9.09
C ASN A 186 0.92 10.42 -10.32
N THR A 187 0.94 9.67 -11.43
CA THR A 187 1.41 10.14 -12.73
C THR A 187 0.69 9.41 -13.87
N ILE A 188 0.57 10.07 -15.03
CA ILE A 188 -0.02 9.46 -16.23
C ILE A 188 1.04 8.93 -17.20
N LYS A 189 2.33 9.14 -16.89
CA LYS A 189 3.42 8.97 -17.86
C LYS A 189 3.51 7.54 -18.40
N GLY A 190 3.41 6.51 -17.55
CA GLY A 190 3.41 5.13 -18.02
C GLY A 190 2.17 4.79 -18.83
N GLY A 191 0.99 5.35 -18.49
CA GLY A 191 -0.23 5.18 -19.29
C GLY A 191 -0.11 5.75 -20.71
N LEU A 192 0.42 6.97 -20.84
CA LEU A 192 0.68 7.59 -22.15
C LEU A 192 1.74 6.82 -22.94
N LEU A 193 2.82 6.39 -22.29
CA LEU A 193 3.88 5.60 -22.93
C LEU A 193 3.35 4.23 -23.38
N ALA A 194 2.54 3.56 -22.57
CA ALA A 194 1.92 2.29 -22.91
C ALA A 194 0.99 2.43 -24.12
N GLN A 195 0.21 3.52 -24.18
CA GLN A 195 -0.62 3.83 -25.34
C GLN A 195 0.21 4.06 -26.60
N GLN A 196 1.30 4.82 -26.51
CA GLN A 196 2.23 5.00 -27.63
C GLN A 196 2.81 3.66 -28.10
N ILE A 197 3.25 2.80 -27.16
CA ILE A 197 3.79 1.47 -27.47
C ILE A 197 2.75 0.58 -28.16
N ALA A 198 1.50 0.58 -27.69
CA ALA A 198 0.41 -0.18 -28.29
C ALA A 198 0.18 0.22 -29.76
N HIS A 199 0.18 1.53 -30.04
CA HIS A 199 0.05 2.03 -31.40
C HIS A 199 1.26 1.67 -32.28
N GLU A 200 2.48 1.96 -31.81
CA GLU A 200 3.70 1.82 -32.61
C GLU A 200 4.13 0.36 -32.85
N LYS A 201 3.96 -0.50 -31.84
CA LYS A 201 4.51 -1.88 -31.88
C LYS A 201 3.46 -2.95 -32.08
N PHE A 202 2.22 -2.67 -31.72
CA PHE A 202 1.14 -3.65 -31.74
C PHE A 202 0.00 -3.29 -32.70
N ASN A 203 0.12 -2.18 -33.45
CA ASN A 203 -0.89 -1.72 -34.42
C ASN A 203 -2.31 -1.76 -33.82
N ASP A 204 -2.42 -1.31 -32.57
CA ASP A 204 -3.66 -1.28 -31.79
C ASP A 204 -4.36 -2.65 -31.64
N SER A 205 -3.60 -3.76 -31.66
CA SER A 205 -4.13 -5.09 -31.34
C SER A 205 -4.65 -5.19 -29.89
N ILE A 206 -4.19 -4.27 -29.03
CA ILE A 206 -4.67 -4.03 -27.68
C ILE A 206 -4.92 -2.53 -27.52
N VAL A 207 -6.08 -2.15 -26.97
CA VAL A 207 -6.40 -0.75 -26.69
C VAL A 207 -5.87 -0.35 -25.33
N VAL A 208 -5.06 0.71 -25.25
CA VAL A 208 -4.59 1.25 -23.98
C VAL A 208 -5.30 2.57 -23.68
N ILE A 209 -5.93 2.63 -22.52
CA ILE A 209 -6.58 3.82 -21.97
C ILE A 209 -5.66 4.38 -20.88
N PRO A 210 -5.04 5.56 -21.10
CA PRO A 210 -4.23 6.21 -20.09
C PRO A 210 -5.08 6.58 -18.87
N ALA A 211 -4.53 6.36 -17.70
CA ALA A 211 -5.11 6.73 -16.43
C ALA A 211 -4.01 7.11 -15.45
N MET A 212 -4.44 7.63 -14.30
CA MET A 212 -3.57 7.85 -13.14
C MET A 212 -4.26 7.27 -11.92
N GLU A 213 -3.53 6.50 -11.12
CA GLU A 213 -4.03 6.14 -9.80
C GLU A 213 -3.69 7.29 -8.84
N TYR A 214 -4.70 8.02 -8.38
CA TYR A 214 -4.55 8.95 -7.27
C TYR A 214 -4.38 8.13 -5.98
N SER A 215 -3.15 8.05 -5.48
CA SER A 215 -2.79 7.17 -4.37
C SER A 215 -2.28 7.98 -3.19
N SER A 216 -3.12 8.06 -2.16
CA SER A 216 -2.86 8.78 -0.91
C SER A 216 -3.04 7.86 0.28
N CYS A 217 -2.58 8.29 1.46
CA CYS A 217 -2.80 7.58 2.73
C CYS A 217 -4.26 7.61 3.22
N ARG A 218 -5.18 8.16 2.41
CA ARG A 218 -6.60 8.30 2.73
C ARG A 218 -7.51 7.55 1.75
N ILE A 219 -7.19 7.56 0.47
CA ILE A 219 -7.98 6.91 -0.59
C ILE A 219 -7.09 6.63 -1.80
N HIS A 220 -7.45 5.56 -2.51
CA HIS A 220 -6.95 5.23 -3.84
C HIS A 220 -8.10 5.37 -4.86
N MET A 221 -7.86 6.08 -5.97
CA MET A 221 -8.84 6.24 -7.04
C MET A 221 -8.16 6.17 -8.41
N ASN A 222 -8.74 5.44 -9.36
CA ASN A 222 -8.34 5.51 -10.75
C ASN A 222 -9.03 6.67 -11.46
N LEU A 223 -8.23 7.59 -12.00
CA LEU A 223 -8.66 8.71 -12.83
C LEU A 223 -8.44 8.33 -14.29
N ILE A 224 -9.50 7.88 -14.96
CA ILE A 224 -9.45 7.09 -16.19
C ILE A 224 -9.73 7.98 -17.41
N GLY A 225 -8.98 7.77 -18.49
CA GLY A 225 -9.24 8.42 -19.78
C GLY A 225 -8.87 9.91 -19.80
N ILE A 226 -7.91 10.30 -18.96
CA ILE A 226 -7.31 11.63 -18.93
C ILE A 226 -6.07 11.68 -19.81
N ASN A 227 -5.55 12.88 -20.11
CA ASN A 227 -4.35 13.07 -20.96
C ASN A 227 -3.21 13.83 -20.26
N GLU A 228 -3.43 14.26 -19.01
CA GLU A 228 -2.45 14.93 -18.17
C GLU A 228 -2.57 14.43 -16.74
N SER A 229 -1.49 14.55 -15.95
CA SER A 229 -1.53 14.20 -14.53
C SER A 229 -2.32 15.25 -13.75
N ILE A 230 -3.21 14.78 -12.89
CA ILE A 230 -3.88 15.62 -11.92
C ILE A 230 -2.90 15.86 -10.76
N PRO A 231 -2.71 17.10 -10.29
CA PRO A 231 -1.77 17.38 -9.21
C PRO A 231 -2.04 16.53 -7.98
N PHE A 232 -1.01 15.81 -7.52
CA PHE A 232 -1.09 15.05 -6.28
C PHE A 232 -1.00 15.98 -5.07
N GLY A 233 -1.94 15.84 -4.15
CA GLY A 233 -2.00 16.61 -2.92
C GLY A 233 -1.06 16.08 -1.82
N PRO A 234 -1.27 16.47 -0.55
CA PRO A 234 -0.54 15.89 0.57
C PRO A 234 -0.91 14.40 0.74
N PRO A 235 -0.07 13.61 1.45
CA PRO A 235 -0.37 12.19 1.73
C PRO A 235 -1.73 11.96 2.40
N PHE A 236 -2.21 12.93 3.21
CA PHE A 236 -3.54 12.91 3.83
C PHE A 236 -4.40 14.06 3.29
N PRO A 237 -4.99 13.91 2.09
CA PRO A 237 -5.78 14.97 1.46
C PRO A 237 -7.07 15.26 2.22
N SER A 238 -7.49 16.52 2.22
CA SER A 238 -8.80 16.95 2.72
C SER A 238 -9.93 16.50 1.79
N ASP A 239 -11.19 16.63 2.23
CA ASP A 239 -12.35 16.37 1.36
C ASP A 239 -12.32 17.27 0.12
N GLU A 240 -11.95 18.54 0.30
CA GLU A 240 -11.86 19.51 -0.79
C GLU A 240 -10.78 19.11 -1.81
N ASP A 241 -9.63 18.61 -1.34
CA ASP A 241 -8.58 18.12 -2.25
C ASP A 241 -9.07 16.95 -3.11
N LEU A 242 -9.79 16.00 -2.51
CA LEU A 242 -10.34 14.84 -3.23
C LEU A 242 -11.45 15.26 -4.20
N GLN A 243 -12.35 16.14 -3.79
CA GLN A 243 -13.39 16.72 -4.66
C GLN A 243 -12.77 17.48 -5.83
N ASN A 244 -11.67 18.20 -5.61
CA ASN A 244 -10.94 18.89 -6.67
C ASN A 244 -10.30 17.91 -7.67
N ALA A 245 -9.74 16.80 -7.21
CA ALA A 245 -9.21 15.75 -8.09
C ALA A 245 -10.32 15.12 -8.93
N ILE A 246 -11.48 14.83 -8.33
CA ILE A 246 -12.66 14.31 -9.03
C ILE A 246 -13.12 15.30 -10.11
N ARG A 247 -13.36 16.56 -9.73
CA ARG A 247 -13.78 17.63 -10.63
C ARG A 247 -12.82 17.80 -11.80
N ARG A 248 -11.50 17.82 -11.53
CA ARG A 248 -10.48 17.97 -12.57
C ARG A 248 -10.49 16.79 -13.54
N THR A 249 -10.75 15.59 -13.05
CA THR A 249 -10.90 14.39 -13.90
C THR A 249 -12.05 14.57 -14.88
N HIS A 250 -13.21 15.04 -14.41
CA HIS A 250 -14.37 15.31 -15.26
C HIS A 250 -14.14 16.45 -16.25
N GLU A 251 -13.43 17.51 -15.87
CA GLU A 251 -13.05 18.61 -16.78
C GLU A 251 -12.19 18.12 -17.96
N LEU A 252 -11.39 17.09 -17.74
CA LEU A 252 -10.59 16.42 -18.77
C LEU A 252 -11.40 15.38 -19.57
N GLY A 253 -12.68 15.21 -19.26
CA GLY A 253 -13.57 14.21 -19.86
C GLY A 253 -13.35 12.79 -19.36
N GLY A 254 -12.57 12.61 -18.29
CA GLY A 254 -12.28 11.31 -17.68
C GLY A 254 -13.41 10.79 -16.77
N LEU A 255 -13.18 9.61 -16.20
CA LEU A 255 -14.04 8.95 -15.21
C LEU A 255 -13.25 8.69 -13.93
N VAL A 256 -13.93 8.69 -12.78
CA VAL A 256 -13.33 8.36 -11.49
C VAL A 256 -13.86 7.02 -10.97
N SER A 257 -12.95 6.08 -10.71
CA SER A 257 -13.24 4.83 -10.01
C SER A 257 -12.58 4.80 -8.65
N VAL A 258 -13.31 4.40 -7.61
CA VAL A 258 -12.73 4.17 -6.28
C VAL A 258 -12.14 2.76 -6.23
N ASN A 259 -10.89 2.65 -5.78
CA ASN A 259 -10.15 1.38 -5.80
C ASN A 259 -10.33 0.60 -4.48
N HIS A 260 -10.31 -0.72 -4.59
CA HIS A 260 -10.11 -1.76 -3.57
C HIS A 260 -10.39 -1.35 -2.11
N ILE A 261 -11.62 -0.93 -1.82
CA ILE A 261 -12.07 -0.57 -0.46
C ILE A 261 -11.80 -1.69 0.56
N PRO A 262 -11.91 -3.00 0.24
CA PRO A 262 -11.56 -4.05 1.18
C PRO A 262 -10.12 -3.98 1.67
N TRP A 263 -9.16 -3.70 0.78
CA TRP A 263 -7.76 -3.49 1.16
C TRP A 263 -7.61 -2.20 1.98
N SER A 264 -8.24 -1.11 1.55
CA SER A 264 -8.19 0.18 2.24
C SER A 264 -8.67 0.09 3.69
N ASN A 265 -9.68 -0.73 3.94
CA ASN A 265 -10.26 -0.96 5.27
C ASN A 265 -9.64 -2.15 6.03
N SER A 266 -8.72 -2.90 5.40
CA SER A 266 -8.04 -4.02 6.06
C SER A 266 -7.15 -3.52 7.20
N THR A 267 -6.87 -4.38 8.18
CA THR A 267 -6.04 -4.01 9.32
C THR A 267 -4.61 -3.77 8.88
N GLU A 268 -4.12 -2.55 9.09
CA GLU A 268 -2.76 -2.16 8.77
C GLU A 268 -1.73 -2.96 9.57
N PHE A 269 -0.65 -3.38 8.92
CA PHE A 269 0.34 -4.24 9.56
C PHE A 269 0.97 -3.56 10.78
N TRP A 270 0.93 -4.22 11.95
CA TRP A 270 1.32 -3.70 13.27
C TRP A 270 0.42 -2.62 13.89
N TYR A 271 -0.65 -2.20 13.24
CA TYR A 271 -1.58 -1.20 13.77
C TYR A 271 -3.01 -1.75 13.85
N GLN A 272 -3.76 -1.38 14.88
CA GLN A 272 -5.17 -1.80 15.02
C GLN A 272 -6.12 -0.80 14.33
N THR A 273 -5.79 -0.41 13.10
CA THR A 273 -6.51 0.59 12.30
C THR A 273 -6.61 0.14 10.84
N GLY A 274 -7.53 0.71 10.07
CA GLY A 274 -7.55 0.52 8.61
C GLY A 274 -6.24 0.97 7.94
N THR A 275 -5.87 0.30 6.84
CA THR A 275 -4.71 0.64 5.99
C THR A 275 -4.75 2.07 5.50
N LEU A 276 -5.90 2.51 4.96
CA LEU A 276 -6.15 3.91 4.62
C LEU A 276 -7.06 4.53 5.68
N ARG A 277 -6.47 5.28 6.61
CA ARG A 277 -7.22 5.91 7.71
C ARG A 277 -8.10 7.04 7.19
N ASN A 278 -9.29 7.17 7.78
CA ASN A 278 -10.29 8.18 7.39
C ASN A 278 -10.70 8.08 5.91
N HIS A 279 -10.76 6.85 5.38
CA HIS A 279 -11.31 6.60 4.06
C HIS A 279 -12.77 7.09 4.00
N PRO A 280 -13.16 7.87 2.98
CA PRO A 280 -14.53 8.33 2.80
C PRO A 280 -15.52 7.15 2.67
N SER A 281 -16.76 7.33 3.14
CA SER A 281 -17.81 6.33 2.92
C SER A 281 -18.25 6.30 1.45
N ARG A 282 -18.93 5.23 1.04
CA ARG A 282 -19.45 5.10 -0.33
C ARG A 282 -20.48 6.19 -0.65
N GLU A 283 -21.28 6.57 0.33
CA GLU A 283 -22.26 7.67 0.24
C GLU A 283 -21.56 9.01 0.02
N GLN A 284 -20.51 9.31 0.79
CA GLN A 284 -19.73 10.52 0.58
C GLN A 284 -19.09 10.56 -0.82
N LEU A 285 -18.55 9.43 -1.28
CA LEU A 285 -17.94 9.32 -2.60
C LEU A 285 -18.96 9.52 -3.72
N LEU A 286 -20.16 8.93 -3.58
CA LEU A 286 -21.28 9.17 -4.48
C LEU A 286 -21.66 10.66 -4.51
N GLU A 287 -21.77 11.31 -3.35
CA GLU A 287 -22.08 12.75 -3.25
C GLU A 287 -21.00 13.62 -3.91
N TRP A 288 -19.73 13.20 -3.85
CA TRP A 288 -18.62 13.90 -4.50
C TRP A 288 -18.56 13.67 -6.01
N GLY A 289 -19.38 12.75 -6.53
CA GLY A 289 -19.53 12.51 -7.96
C GLY A 289 -18.59 11.45 -8.54
N VAL A 290 -18.13 10.47 -7.75
CA VAL A 290 -17.41 9.33 -8.36
C VAL A 290 -18.31 8.57 -9.34
N ASP A 291 -17.74 8.11 -10.45
CA ASP A 291 -18.50 7.46 -11.51
C ASP A 291 -18.64 5.95 -11.28
N ALA A 292 -17.62 5.36 -10.63
CA ALA A 292 -17.45 3.92 -10.52
C ALA A 292 -16.89 3.46 -9.18
N PHE A 293 -17.13 2.19 -8.89
CA PHE A 293 -16.43 1.45 -7.85
C PHE A 293 -15.74 0.23 -8.46
N GLU A 294 -14.50 -0.02 -8.03
CA GLU A 294 -13.84 -1.29 -8.25
C GLU A 294 -14.52 -2.34 -7.37
N ILE A 295 -15.26 -3.24 -8.00
CA ILE A 295 -16.00 -4.31 -7.33
C ILE A 295 -15.17 -5.57 -7.17
N ILE A 296 -14.12 -5.75 -7.99
CA ILE A 296 -13.16 -6.84 -7.85
C ILE A 296 -11.76 -6.27 -8.02
N ASN A 297 -10.90 -6.53 -7.06
CA ASN A 297 -9.48 -6.22 -7.13
C ASN A 297 -8.67 -7.50 -6.93
N GLY A 298 -7.91 -7.89 -7.95
CA GLY A 298 -7.25 -9.20 -7.96
C GLY A 298 -8.26 -10.33 -7.72
N ASP A 299 -8.01 -11.14 -6.69
CA ASP A 299 -8.88 -12.25 -6.28
C ASP A 299 -9.95 -11.86 -5.24
N THR A 300 -10.06 -10.58 -4.88
CA THR A 300 -10.98 -10.09 -3.84
C THR A 300 -12.24 -9.47 -4.46
N PHE A 301 -13.39 -10.07 -4.19
CA PHE A 301 -14.71 -9.55 -4.58
C PHE A 301 -15.33 -8.69 -3.46
N ASP A 302 -15.53 -7.40 -3.73
CA ASP A 302 -16.20 -6.44 -2.84
C ASP A 302 -17.72 -6.46 -3.07
N TRP A 303 -18.38 -7.38 -2.37
CA TRP A 303 -19.84 -7.53 -2.42
C TRP A 303 -20.60 -6.26 -2.02
N GLU A 304 -20.07 -5.47 -1.08
CA GLU A 304 -20.74 -4.26 -0.61
C GLU A 304 -20.65 -3.14 -1.65
N SER A 305 -19.50 -2.95 -2.30
CA SER A 305 -19.39 -2.03 -3.44
C SER A 305 -20.24 -2.48 -4.63
N TYR A 306 -20.32 -3.79 -4.89
CA TYR A 306 -21.18 -4.32 -5.95
C TYR A 306 -22.66 -3.97 -5.71
N LYS A 307 -23.21 -4.28 -4.53
CA LYS A 307 -24.59 -3.91 -4.18
C LYS A 307 -24.81 -2.41 -4.21
N PHE A 308 -23.86 -1.64 -3.65
CA PHE A 308 -23.96 -0.18 -3.63
C PHE A 308 -24.02 0.39 -5.06
N ALA A 309 -23.10 -0.04 -5.94
CA ALA A 309 -23.07 0.40 -7.32
C ALA A 309 -24.36 0.02 -8.07
N GLN A 310 -24.92 -1.18 -7.84
CA GLN A 310 -26.21 -1.57 -8.41
C GLN A 310 -27.36 -0.69 -7.92
N ASN A 311 -27.47 -0.47 -6.62
CA ASN A 311 -28.55 0.31 -6.01
C ASN A 311 -28.52 1.79 -6.43
N HIS A 312 -27.34 2.31 -6.75
CA HIS A 312 -27.15 3.71 -7.14
C HIS A 312 -26.89 3.89 -8.65
N ASN A 313 -27.04 2.83 -9.45
CA ASN A 313 -26.77 2.84 -10.89
C ASN A 313 -25.40 3.48 -11.21
N LEU A 314 -24.34 2.96 -10.62
CA LEU A 314 -22.95 3.37 -10.86
C LEU A 314 -22.21 2.37 -11.74
N LEU A 315 -21.13 2.82 -12.36
CA LEU A 315 -20.26 1.94 -13.14
C LEU A 315 -19.56 0.93 -12.21
N MET A 316 -19.56 -0.34 -12.61
CA MET A 316 -18.83 -1.40 -11.93
C MET A 316 -17.60 -1.77 -12.74
N LEU A 317 -16.43 -1.73 -12.10
CA LEU A 317 -15.15 -2.08 -12.71
C LEU A 317 -14.45 -3.19 -11.95
N THR A 318 -13.60 -3.91 -12.66
CA THR A 318 -12.66 -4.88 -12.09
C THR A 318 -11.25 -4.41 -12.37
N GLY A 319 -10.35 -4.49 -11.39
CA GLY A 319 -8.92 -4.23 -11.59
C GLY A 319 -8.05 -5.41 -11.18
N SER A 320 -6.94 -5.57 -11.87
CA SER A 320 -5.93 -6.58 -11.54
C SER A 320 -4.93 -6.10 -10.50
N ASP A 321 -4.79 -4.78 -10.35
CA ASP A 321 -3.77 -4.11 -9.53
C ASP A 321 -2.38 -4.74 -9.68
N VAL A 322 -2.02 -4.99 -10.94
CA VAL A 322 -0.84 -5.76 -11.30
C VAL A 322 0.43 -4.94 -11.12
N HIS A 323 1.19 -5.29 -10.09
CA HIS A 323 2.51 -4.70 -9.81
C HIS A 323 3.68 -5.57 -10.27
N SER A 324 3.41 -6.79 -10.76
CA SER A 324 4.43 -7.74 -11.18
C SER A 324 3.95 -8.58 -12.37
N PRO A 325 4.82 -8.89 -13.35
CA PRO A 325 4.48 -9.82 -14.44
C PRO A 325 4.22 -11.26 -13.97
N SER A 326 4.51 -11.55 -12.69
CA SER A 326 4.18 -12.81 -12.03
C SER A 326 2.78 -12.82 -11.39
N SER A 327 1.97 -11.78 -11.60
CA SER A 327 0.57 -11.76 -11.18
C SER A 327 -0.34 -12.21 -12.32
N GLY A 328 -1.50 -12.74 -11.97
CA GLY A 328 -2.49 -13.20 -12.94
C GLY A 328 -3.60 -12.23 -13.16
N ALA A 329 -4.32 -12.46 -14.26
CA ALA A 329 -5.66 -11.93 -14.36
C ALA A 329 -6.59 -12.77 -13.49
N HIS A 330 -7.45 -12.10 -12.74
CA HIS A 330 -8.50 -12.74 -11.94
C HIS A 330 -9.88 -12.27 -12.37
N ALA A 331 -9.97 -11.10 -12.98
CA ALA A 331 -11.24 -10.50 -13.36
C ALA A 331 -11.11 -9.68 -14.65
N TRP A 332 -12.23 -9.58 -15.35
CA TRP A 332 -12.35 -8.82 -16.59
C TRP A 332 -13.65 -8.02 -16.55
N THR A 333 -13.55 -6.71 -16.78
CA THR A 333 -14.73 -5.89 -17.08
C THR A 333 -15.09 -6.15 -18.53
N THR A 334 -16.31 -6.62 -18.76
CA THR A 334 -16.80 -6.94 -20.09
C THR A 334 -17.70 -5.83 -20.61
N ILE A 335 -17.51 -5.49 -21.88
CA ILE A 335 -18.22 -4.43 -22.59
C ILE A 335 -18.57 -4.89 -24.00
N ASN A 336 -19.65 -4.35 -24.55
CA ASN A 336 -20.04 -4.58 -25.94
C ASN A 336 -19.86 -3.29 -26.75
N ALA A 337 -18.60 -2.88 -26.94
CA ALA A 337 -18.28 -1.67 -27.68
C ALA A 337 -18.46 -1.88 -29.20
N LYS A 338 -19.01 -0.87 -29.89
CA LYS A 338 -19.22 -0.90 -31.34
C LYS A 338 -17.91 -1.01 -32.13
N ASP A 339 -16.83 -0.47 -31.58
CA ASP A 339 -15.49 -0.52 -32.13
C ASP A 339 -14.45 -0.68 -31.01
N ARG A 340 -13.25 -1.10 -31.40
CA ARG A 340 -12.10 -1.27 -30.50
C ARG A 340 -11.28 0.02 -30.42
N SER A 341 -11.93 1.13 -30.08
CA SER A 341 -11.25 2.41 -29.84
C SER A 341 -11.40 2.85 -28.39
N VAL A 342 -10.49 3.72 -27.93
CA VAL A 342 -10.62 4.38 -26.62
C VAL A 342 -11.99 5.07 -26.50
N ALA A 343 -12.45 5.74 -27.56
CA ALA A 343 -13.74 6.45 -27.56
C ALA A 343 -14.92 5.49 -27.42
N GLY A 344 -14.92 4.38 -28.17
CA GLY A 344 -15.95 3.34 -28.09
C GLY A 344 -16.02 2.72 -26.70
N ILE A 345 -14.87 2.36 -26.12
CA ILE A 345 -14.79 1.80 -24.77
C ILE A 345 -15.27 2.81 -23.72
N MET A 346 -14.73 4.03 -23.73
CA MET A 346 -15.13 5.07 -22.77
C MET A 346 -16.62 5.43 -22.91
N SER A 347 -17.23 5.27 -24.09
CA SER A 347 -18.67 5.41 -24.26
C SER A 347 -19.45 4.32 -23.52
N GLU A 348 -19.04 3.06 -23.60
CA GLU A 348 -19.70 1.97 -22.86
C GLU A 348 -19.56 2.14 -21.34
N LEU A 349 -18.38 2.59 -20.88
CA LEU A 349 -18.11 2.87 -19.47
C LEU A 349 -19.01 4.01 -18.93
N ARG A 350 -19.10 5.14 -19.66
CA ARG A 350 -19.96 6.28 -19.28
C ARG A 350 -21.43 5.88 -19.17
N GLU A 351 -21.85 5.01 -20.07
CA GLU A 351 -23.22 4.51 -20.14
C GLU A 351 -23.48 3.32 -19.20
N LYS A 352 -22.46 2.91 -18.43
CA LYS A 352 -22.55 1.86 -17.41
C LYS A 352 -23.01 0.52 -18.00
N ARG A 353 -22.75 0.32 -19.29
CA ARG A 353 -23.03 -0.92 -20.01
C ARG A 353 -21.84 -1.84 -19.83
N THR A 354 -21.70 -2.37 -18.62
CA THR A 354 -20.65 -3.31 -18.26
C THR A 354 -21.22 -4.56 -17.58
N SER A 355 -20.47 -5.65 -17.68
CA SER A 355 -20.59 -6.84 -16.84
C SER A 355 -19.17 -7.25 -16.43
N PHE A 356 -18.99 -8.41 -15.82
CA PHE A 356 -17.67 -8.92 -15.51
C PHE A 356 -17.58 -10.44 -15.53
N LEU A 357 -16.36 -10.92 -15.75
CA LEU A 357 -15.92 -12.29 -15.52
C LEU A 357 -15.03 -12.30 -14.28
N PHE A 358 -15.14 -13.36 -13.47
CA PHE A 358 -14.33 -13.52 -12.27
C PHE A 358 -13.88 -14.96 -12.09
N ASP A 359 -12.57 -15.14 -11.86
CA ASP A 359 -11.90 -16.37 -11.52
C ASP A 359 -11.00 -16.11 -10.30
N ALA A 360 -11.50 -16.47 -9.12
CA ALA A 360 -10.77 -16.33 -7.87
C ALA A 360 -9.43 -17.11 -7.87
N THR A 361 -9.27 -18.12 -8.72
CA THR A 361 -8.02 -18.89 -8.82
C THR A 361 -6.99 -18.23 -9.74
N GLY A 362 -7.43 -17.29 -10.55
CA GLY A 362 -6.64 -16.55 -11.52
C GLY A 362 -6.12 -17.39 -12.68
N THR A 363 -5.68 -16.70 -13.72
CA THR A 363 -5.07 -17.32 -14.88
C THR A 363 -3.80 -18.08 -14.52
N ARG A 364 -3.43 -19.10 -15.29
CA ARG A 364 -2.18 -19.87 -15.08
C ARG A 364 -0.92 -19.24 -15.70
N PRO A 365 -0.99 -18.56 -16.85
CA PRO A 365 0.19 -17.90 -17.42
C PRO A 365 0.80 -16.87 -16.45
N ARG A 366 2.12 -16.93 -16.30
CA ARG A 366 2.92 -16.12 -15.37
C ARG A 366 4.31 -15.87 -15.94
N ALA A 367 4.83 -14.65 -15.78
CA ALA A 367 6.20 -14.30 -16.16
C ALA A 367 7.01 -14.08 -14.90
N TYR A 368 8.06 -14.87 -14.74
CA TYR A 368 8.95 -14.77 -13.57
C TYR A 368 10.23 -14.06 -14.00
N PRO A 369 10.42 -12.81 -13.57
CA PRO A 369 11.62 -12.08 -13.94
C PRO A 369 12.84 -12.70 -13.25
N LYS A 370 13.99 -12.71 -13.94
CA LYS A 370 15.20 -13.32 -13.39
C LYS A 370 15.76 -12.46 -12.24
N PRO A 371 16.24 -13.06 -11.14
CA PRO A 371 16.95 -12.32 -10.09
C PRO A 371 18.13 -11.55 -10.67
N ASN A 372 18.34 -10.31 -10.24
CA ASN A 372 19.46 -9.48 -10.69
C ASN A 372 20.72 -9.72 -9.83
N PRO A 373 21.79 -10.35 -10.36
CA PRO A 373 22.98 -10.64 -9.56
C PRO A 373 23.66 -9.40 -9.00
N ALA A 374 23.52 -8.23 -9.65
CA ALA A 374 24.09 -6.97 -9.16
C ALA A 374 23.40 -6.52 -7.87
N TYR A 375 22.08 -6.64 -7.78
CA TYR A 375 21.32 -6.34 -6.57
C TYR A 375 21.77 -7.22 -5.40
N TYR A 376 21.83 -8.54 -5.61
CA TYR A 376 22.21 -9.47 -4.53
C TYR A 376 23.66 -9.32 -4.07
N LYS A 377 24.57 -8.93 -4.97
CA LYS A 377 25.95 -8.55 -4.57
C LYS A 377 25.98 -7.31 -3.68
N MET A 378 25.06 -6.37 -3.89
CA MET A 378 24.93 -5.15 -3.08
C MET A 378 24.06 -5.33 -1.84
N LEU A 379 23.37 -6.45 -1.69
CA LEU A 379 22.36 -6.67 -0.64
C LEU A 379 22.86 -6.34 0.78
N PRO A 380 24.09 -6.72 1.21
CA PRO A 380 24.58 -6.34 2.53
C PRO A 380 24.65 -4.82 2.75
N ILE A 381 25.04 -4.06 1.72
CA ILE A 381 25.13 -2.59 1.79
C ILE A 381 23.74 -1.98 1.73
N ILE A 382 22.85 -2.54 0.91
CA ILE A 382 21.44 -2.12 0.82
C ILE A 382 20.75 -2.29 2.17
N LEU A 383 20.88 -3.46 2.82
CA LEU A 383 20.29 -3.71 4.13
C LEU A 383 20.85 -2.77 5.21
N LEU A 384 22.15 -2.45 5.16
CA LEU A 384 22.75 -1.47 6.05
C LEU A 384 22.19 -0.06 5.80
N ALA A 385 22.00 0.32 4.53
CA ALA A 385 21.40 1.59 4.16
C ALA A 385 19.92 1.67 4.59
N ASP A 386 19.16 0.60 4.42
CA ASP A 386 17.76 0.49 4.85
C ASP A 386 17.64 0.63 6.37
N TYR A 387 18.46 -0.11 7.12
CA TYR A 387 18.52 0.01 8.58
C TYR A 387 18.87 1.43 9.01
N TRP A 388 19.83 2.07 8.35
CA TRP A 388 20.19 3.46 8.60
C TRP A 388 19.02 4.43 8.35
N THR A 389 18.32 4.29 7.23
CA THR A 389 17.17 5.16 6.93
C THR A 389 15.94 4.89 7.80
N SER A 390 15.85 3.70 8.42
CA SER A 390 14.71 3.35 9.27
C SER A 390 14.58 4.21 10.53
N PHE A 391 15.66 4.87 10.95
CA PHE A 391 15.66 5.78 12.11
C PHE A 391 14.98 7.12 11.85
N TYR A 392 14.65 7.43 10.59
CA TYR A 392 13.95 8.64 10.20
C TYR A 392 12.69 8.24 9.46
N THR A 393 11.54 8.73 9.93
CA THR A 393 10.32 8.62 9.13
C THR A 393 10.54 9.45 7.88
N GLU A 394 10.52 8.80 6.71
CA GLU A 394 10.43 9.48 5.42
C GLU A 394 9.03 10.11 5.31
N THR A 395 8.75 11.13 6.10
CA THR A 395 7.64 12.06 5.83
C THR A 395 8.08 12.91 4.65
N ARG A 396 7.85 12.40 3.44
CA ARG A 396 7.79 13.22 2.23
C ARG A 396 6.36 13.60 1.94
#